data_AF-A0A7S4QJT0-F1
#
_entry.id   AF-A0A7S4QJT0-F1
#
_cell.length_a   1.000
_cell.length_b   1.000
_cell.length_c   1.000
_cell.angle_alpha   90.00
_cell.angle_beta   90.00
_cell.angle_gamma   90.00
#
_symmetry.space_group_name_H-M   'P 1'
#
loop_
_entity.id
_entity.type
_entity.pdbx_description
1 polymer ?
#
loop_
_entity_poly.entity_id
_entity_poly.type
_entity_poly.pdbx_seq_one_letter_code
_entity_poly.pdbx_strand_id
1 'polypeptide(L)'
;AQGRAQTAATLPGPARPRGRGEMAALPGGMAAPEVSPAEMLVAEMKGMADCFARMTSSCYSKCISNVREEKLGVGEMSCVDRCVSKFLDVHAKVGMELQVLQATQAVAAGAP
;
A
#
# COMPACT_ATOMS: atom_id res chain seq x y z
N ALA A 1 47.01 1.38 10.48
CA ALA A 1 46.48 1.05 11.82
C ALA A 1 46.84 2.18 12.77
N GLN A 2 45.93 3.13 12.97
CA GLN A 2 46.11 4.27 13.87
C GLN A 2 44.89 4.29 14.79
N GLY A 3 45.08 3.74 15.99
CA GLY A 3 44.19 3.92 17.12
C GLY A 3 44.76 5.00 18.03
N ARG A 4 43.89 5.90 18.50
CA ARG A 4 43.95 6.70 19.74
C ARG A 4 42.79 7.68 19.69
N ALA A 5 41.62 7.28 20.20
CA ALA A 5 41.21 7.52 21.59
C ALA A 5 41.12 9.03 21.86
N GLN A 6 39.93 9.57 21.56
CA GLN A 6 39.54 10.94 21.82
C GLN A 6 39.43 11.15 23.33
N THR A 7 39.98 12.29 23.77
CA THR A 7 40.13 12.72 25.16
C THR A 7 38.80 12.99 25.84
N ALA A 8 38.71 12.52 27.09
CA ALA A 8 37.61 12.68 28.02
C ALA A 8 37.29 14.16 28.30
N ALA A 9 36.05 14.57 28.00
CA ALA A 9 35.46 15.77 28.55
C ALA A 9 34.89 15.43 29.94
N THR A 10 35.55 15.91 30.98
CA THR A 10 35.03 15.94 32.35
C THR A 10 34.04 17.10 32.47
N LEU A 11 32.77 16.82 32.76
CA LEU A 11 31.79 17.82 33.21
C LEU A 11 31.11 17.33 34.51
N PRO A 12 30.79 18.24 35.45
CA PRO A 12 30.38 17.90 36.81
C PRO A 12 28.88 17.57 36.91
N GLY A 13 28.52 16.58 37.74
CA GLY A 13 27.21 16.54 38.41
C GLY A 13 27.13 17.63 39.50
N PRO A 14 25.98 17.95 40.14
CA PRO A 14 24.92 17.03 40.60
C PRO A 14 23.48 17.54 40.27
N ALA A 15 22.41 16.75 40.31
CA ALA A 15 21.66 16.47 41.53
C ALA A 15 20.58 15.41 41.27
N ARG A 16 20.44 14.49 42.23
CA ARG A 16 19.46 13.41 42.27
C ARG A 16 18.22 13.90 43.03
N PRO A 17 17.00 13.90 42.44
CA PRO A 17 15.81 13.91 43.27
C PRO A 17 15.60 12.50 43.84
N ARG A 18 15.79 12.36 45.16
CA ARG A 18 15.22 11.26 45.93
C ARG A 18 13.75 11.60 46.18
N GLY A 19 12.87 11.14 45.29
CA GLY A 19 11.42 11.19 45.45
C GLY A 19 10.85 9.79 45.24
N ARG A 20 10.13 9.29 46.26
CA ARG A 20 9.57 7.96 46.38
C ARG A 20 8.17 7.94 45.77
N GLY A 21 7.93 7.00 44.87
CA GLY A 21 6.60 6.46 44.53
C GLY A 21 5.78 7.31 43.58
N GLU A 22 5.67 6.88 42.33
CA GLU A 22 4.40 6.53 41.68
C GLU A 22 4.74 5.86 40.33
N MET A 23 4.58 4.54 40.26
CA MET A 23 4.54 3.80 39.02
C MET A 23 3.07 3.57 38.70
N ALA A 24 2.51 4.32 37.76
CA ALA A 24 1.26 3.93 37.12
C ALA A 24 1.01 4.67 35.80
N ALA A 25 0.84 3.87 34.76
CA ALA A 25 0.13 4.14 33.51
C ALA A 25 0.75 5.16 32.54
N LEU A 26 1.65 4.67 31.68
CA LEU A 26 1.64 5.08 30.28
C LEU A 26 0.53 4.27 29.59
N PRO A 27 -0.63 4.84 29.20
CA PRO A 27 -1.49 4.15 28.26
C PRO A 27 -0.91 4.37 26.86
N GLY A 28 0.15 3.61 26.57
CA GLY A 28 0.44 3.18 25.21
C GLY A 28 -0.63 2.17 24.81
N GLY A 29 -1.80 2.67 24.43
CA GLY A 29 -2.74 1.92 23.62
C GLY A 29 -2.34 2.15 22.17
N MET A 30 -1.79 1.13 21.50
CA MET A 30 -1.94 1.07 20.05
C MET A 30 -3.44 0.96 19.78
N ALA A 31 -4.10 2.11 19.60
CA ALA A 31 -5.40 2.14 18.97
C ALA A 31 -5.21 1.47 17.60
N ALA A 32 -5.96 0.39 17.37
CA ALA A 32 -6.15 -0.11 16.02
C ALA A 32 -6.56 1.10 15.15
N PRO A 33 -6.12 1.17 13.88
CA PRO A 33 -6.52 2.26 13.01
C PRO A 33 -8.05 2.20 12.85
N GLU A 34 -8.74 3.09 13.54
CA GLU A 34 -10.16 3.39 13.33
C GLU A 34 -10.26 3.98 11.92
N VAL A 35 -10.54 3.15 10.92
CA VAL A 35 -10.70 3.60 9.53
C VAL A 35 -11.90 4.53 9.51
N SER A 36 -11.64 5.82 9.38
CA SER A 36 -12.70 6.82 9.33
C SER A 36 -13.52 6.62 8.04
N PRO A 37 -14.82 6.96 8.03
CA PRO A 37 -15.64 6.87 6.82
C PRO A 37 -15.03 7.64 5.63
N ALA A 38 -14.31 8.74 5.91
CA ALA A 38 -13.60 9.52 4.92
C ALA A 38 -12.42 8.75 4.31
N GLU A 39 -11.66 8.01 5.10
CA GLU A 39 -10.54 7.19 4.60
C GLU A 39 -11.01 6.02 3.75
N MET A 40 -12.17 5.44 4.06
CA MET A 40 -12.80 4.39 3.24
C MET A 40 -13.18 4.92 1.85
N LEU A 41 -13.81 6.10 1.78
CA LEU A 41 -14.14 6.77 0.51
C LEU A 41 -12.87 7.08 -0.31
N VAL A 42 -11.81 7.54 0.34
CA VAL A 42 -10.51 7.79 -0.32
C VAL A 42 -9.91 6.48 -0.84
N ALA A 43 -10.03 5.39 -0.09
CA ALA A 43 -9.57 4.07 -0.52
C ALA A 43 -10.33 3.56 -1.74
N GLU A 44 -11.65 3.74 -1.80
CA GLU A 44 -12.47 3.39 -2.96
C GLU A 44 -12.05 4.18 -4.21
N MET A 45 -11.91 5.50 -4.08
CA MET A 45 -11.46 6.35 -5.19
C MET A 45 -10.06 5.95 -5.67
N LYS A 46 -9.15 5.67 -4.74
CA LYS A 46 -7.78 5.22 -5.08
C LYS A 46 -7.79 3.84 -5.76
N GLY A 47 -8.66 2.93 -5.34
CA GLY A 47 -8.83 1.62 -5.97
C GLY A 47 -9.34 1.72 -7.40
N MET A 48 -10.35 2.57 -7.63
CA MET A 48 -10.84 2.85 -8.99
C MET A 48 -9.75 3.48 -9.87
N ALA A 49 -9.03 4.48 -9.34
CA ALA A 49 -7.95 5.14 -10.07
C ALA A 49 -6.81 4.19 -10.44
N ASP A 50 -6.40 3.28 -9.54
CA ASP A 50 -5.40 2.24 -9.83
C ASP A 50 -5.86 1.30 -10.94
N CYS A 51 -7.13 0.85 -10.87
CA CYS A 51 -7.72 0.02 -11.92
C CYS A 51 -7.64 0.68 -13.29
N PHE A 52 -8.04 1.96 -13.39
CA PHE A 52 -7.95 2.73 -14.64
C PHE A 52 -6.49 2.91 -15.11
N ALA A 53 -5.56 3.24 -14.21
CA ALA A 53 -4.16 3.44 -14.58
C ALA A 53 -3.53 2.16 -15.14
N ARG A 54 -3.77 1.00 -14.50
CA ARG A 54 -3.25 -0.30 -14.93
C ARG A 54 -3.92 -0.78 -16.21
N MET A 55 -5.23 -0.55 -16.36
CA MET A 55 -5.97 -0.86 -17.59
C MET A 55 -5.41 -0.08 -18.78
N THR A 56 -5.28 1.24 -18.64
CA THR A 56 -4.76 2.11 -19.70
C THR A 56 -3.34 1.70 -20.10
N SER A 57 -2.44 1.49 -19.14
CA SER A 57 -1.07 1.04 -19.44
C SER A 57 -1.04 -0.32 -20.15
N SER A 58 -1.81 -1.30 -19.67
CA SER A 58 -1.87 -2.64 -20.26
C SER A 58 -2.45 -2.63 -21.67
N CYS A 59 -3.55 -1.91 -21.90
CA CYS A 59 -4.18 -1.87 -23.22
C CYS A 59 -3.36 -1.05 -24.22
N TYR A 60 -2.71 0.02 -23.78
CA TYR A 60 -1.76 0.76 -24.61
C TYR A 60 -0.61 -0.14 -25.06
N SER A 61 0.07 -0.83 -24.15
CA SER A 61 1.22 -1.68 -24.51
C SER A 61 0.85 -2.89 -25.38
N LYS A 62 -0.40 -3.37 -25.29
CA LYS A 62 -0.87 -4.54 -26.06
C LYS A 62 -1.41 -4.18 -27.44
N CYS A 63 -2.09 -3.05 -27.55
CA CYS A 63 -2.81 -2.68 -28.76
C CYS A 63 -2.11 -1.62 -29.61
N ILE A 64 -1.15 -0.87 -29.04
CA ILE A 64 -0.45 0.23 -29.72
C ILE A 64 1.05 -0.04 -29.65
N SER A 65 1.59 -0.72 -30.65
CA SER A 65 3.01 -1.08 -30.69
C SER A 65 3.91 0.09 -31.07
N ASN A 66 3.45 0.97 -31.96
CA ASN A 66 4.15 2.17 -32.40
C ASN A 66 3.13 3.25 -32.79
N VAL A 67 3.21 4.43 -32.18
CA VAL A 67 2.37 5.57 -32.55
C VAL A 67 2.88 6.16 -33.85
N ARG A 68 2.15 5.92 -34.94
CA ARG A 68 2.49 6.43 -36.28
C ARG A 68 1.65 7.64 -36.68
N GLU A 69 0.42 7.68 -36.21
CA GLU A 69 -0.59 8.67 -36.56
C GLU A 69 -1.34 9.09 -35.30
N GLU A 70 -1.95 10.27 -35.34
CA GLU A 70 -2.73 10.84 -34.23
C GLU A 70 -4.07 10.11 -33.98
N LYS A 71 -4.51 9.29 -34.93
CA LYS A 71 -5.77 8.55 -34.87
C LYS A 71 -5.53 7.05 -34.82
N LEU A 72 -6.28 6.38 -33.95
CA LEU A 72 -6.31 4.92 -33.90
C LEU A 72 -6.80 4.34 -35.22
N GLY A 73 -6.02 3.41 -35.76
CA GLY A 73 -6.42 2.55 -36.87
C GLY A 73 -7.60 1.65 -36.47
N VAL A 74 -8.36 1.17 -37.45
CA VAL A 74 -9.56 0.32 -37.19
C VAL A 74 -9.19 -0.95 -36.40
N GLY A 75 -8.01 -1.51 -36.67
CA GLY A 75 -7.50 -2.67 -35.93
C GLY A 75 -7.19 -2.36 -34.47
N GLU A 76 -6.52 -1.23 -34.21
CA GLU A 76 -6.16 -0.76 -32.87
C GLU A 76 -7.40 -0.44 -32.05
N MET A 77 -8.39 0.22 -32.66
CA MET A 77 -9.69 0.50 -32.03
C MET A 77 -10.35 -0.80 -31.54
N SER A 78 -10.50 -1.79 -32.43
CA SER A 78 -11.11 -3.07 -32.08
C SER A 78 -10.29 -3.91 -31.08
N CYS A 79 -8.97 -3.69 -31.02
CA CYS A 79 -8.10 -4.31 -30.03
C CYS A 79 -8.35 -3.70 -28.66
N VAL A 80 -8.41 -2.37 -28.56
CA VAL A 80 -8.63 -1.64 -27.31
C VAL A 80 -9.95 -2.07 -26.67
N ASP A 81 -11.04 -2.13 -27.45
CA ASP A 81 -12.34 -2.59 -26.94
C ASP A 81 -12.27 -4.01 -26.36
N ARG A 82 -11.65 -4.94 -27.11
CA ARG A 82 -11.44 -6.33 -26.66
C ARG A 82 -10.50 -6.42 -25.45
N CYS A 83 -9.52 -5.53 -25.36
CA CYS A 83 -8.60 -5.46 -24.23
C CYS A 83 -9.32 -5.02 -22.96
N VAL A 84 -10.17 -4.00 -23.04
CA VAL A 84 -10.95 -3.50 -21.91
C VAL A 84 -11.89 -4.58 -21.37
N SER A 85 -12.66 -5.27 -22.24
CA SER A 85 -13.49 -6.41 -21.80
C SER A 85 -12.68 -7.46 -21.05
N LYS A 86 -11.57 -7.92 -21.65
CA LYS A 86 -10.72 -8.94 -21.03
C LYS A 86 -10.09 -8.46 -19.72
N PHE A 87 -9.68 -7.20 -19.64
CA PHE A 87 -9.07 -6.65 -18.44
C PHE A 87 -10.06 -6.67 -17.28
N LEU A 88 -11.31 -6.25 -17.51
CA LEU A 88 -12.36 -6.26 -16.49
C LEU A 88 -12.75 -7.69 -16.09
N ASP A 89 -12.85 -8.63 -17.05
CA ASP A 89 -13.10 -10.04 -16.75
C ASP A 89 -12.01 -10.64 -15.85
N VAL A 90 -10.73 -10.34 -16.15
CA VAL A 90 -9.60 -10.79 -15.34
C VAL A 90 -9.57 -10.08 -13.99
N HIS A 91 -9.85 -8.78 -13.96
CA HIS A 91 -9.91 -8.00 -12.72
C HIS A 91 -10.94 -8.58 -11.75
N ALA A 92 -12.13 -8.93 -12.23
CA ALA A 92 -13.16 -9.59 -11.43
C ALA A 92 -12.71 -10.96 -10.89
N LYS A 93 -12.14 -11.81 -11.76
CA LYS A 93 -11.64 -13.14 -11.36
C LYS A 93 -10.53 -13.05 -10.31
N VAL A 94 -9.57 -12.15 -10.49
CA VAL A 94 -8.50 -11.91 -9.51
C VAL A 94 -9.08 -11.41 -8.19
N GLY A 95 -10.11 -10.55 -8.24
CA GLY A 95 -10.84 -10.12 -7.05
C GLY A 95 -11.49 -11.28 -6.30
N MET A 96 -12.12 -12.22 -7.00
CA MET A 96 -12.72 -13.43 -6.39
C MET A 96 -11.66 -14.32 -5.73
N GLU A 97 -10.56 -14.60 -6.42
CA GLU A 97 -9.48 -15.43 -5.87
C GLU A 97 -8.82 -14.77 -4.65
N LEU A 98 -8.63 -13.45 -4.67
CA LEU A 98 -8.09 -12.73 -3.52
C LEU A 98 -8.99 -12.86 -2.29
N GLN A 99 -10.31 -12.79 -2.46
CA GLN A 99 -11.27 -12.99 -1.36
C GLN A 99 -11.21 -14.42 -0.82
N VAL A 100 -11.11 -15.43 -1.70
CA VAL A 100 -10.94 -16.84 -1.29
C VAL A 100 -9.64 -17.03 -0.50
N LEU A 101 -8.54 -16.44 -0.97
CA LEU A 101 -7.25 -16.50 -0.28
C LEU A 101 -7.29 -15.76 1.07
N GLN A 102 -7.96 -14.61 1.15
CA GLN A 102 -8.12 -13.88 2.42
C GLN A 102 -8.94 -14.69 3.43
N ALA A 103 -10.04 -15.30 3.00
CA ALA A 103 -10.83 -16.18 3.84
C ALA A 103 -9.99 -17.38 4.33
N THR A 104 -9.24 -18.03 3.43
CA THR A 104 -8.37 -19.16 3.76
C THR A 104 -7.24 -18.76 4.72
N GLN A 105 -6.64 -17.59 4.53
CA GLN A 105 -5.59 -17.08 5.42
C GLN A 105 -6.12 -16.67 6.80
N ALA A 106 -7.37 -16.18 6.90
CA ALA A 106 -8.00 -15.93 8.19
C ALA A 106 -8.16 -17.22 9.01
N VAL A 107 -8.51 -18.34 8.36
CA VAL A 107 -8.61 -19.65 9.04
C VAL A 107 -7.23 -20.19 9.45
N ALA A 108 -6.19 -19.92 8.67
CA ALA A 108 -4.82 -20.34 8.97
C ALA A 108 -4.15 -19.50 10.08
N ALA A 109 -4.59 -18.24 10.26
CA ALA A 109 -4.05 -17.32 11.27
C ALA A 109 -4.66 -17.50 12.68
N GLY A 110 -5.59 -18.46 12.87
CA GLY A 110 -6.11 -18.78 14.21
C GLY A 110 -6.92 -17.66 14.85
N ALA A 111 -7.64 -16.86 14.06
CA ALA A 111 -8.69 -15.99 14.59
C ALA A 111 -10.01 -16.80 14.63
N PRO A 112 -10.71 -16.87 15.79
CA PRO A 112 -12.00 -17.55 15.90
C PRO A 112 -13.10 -16.87 15.06
#